data_AF-A0A659Q626-F1
#
_entry.id   AF-A0A659Q626-F1
#
_cell.length_a   1.000
_cell.length_b   1.000
_cell.length_c   1.000
_cell.angle_alpha   90.00
_cell.angle_beta   90.00
_cell.angle_gamma   90.00
#
_symmetry.space_group_name_H-M   'P 1'
#
loop_
_entity.id
_entity.type
_entity.pdbx_description
1 polymer ?
#
loop_
_entity_poly.entity_id
_entity_poly.type
_entity_poly.pdbx_seq_one_letter_code
_entity_poly.pdbx_strand_id
1 'polypeptide(L)'
;EPLREAARRCWLPRNLTTGEFACRFAASSDVFKHNGRTPGASVNLLTAHDGFTLRDCVCFNQKHNEANGEENRDGTNSNYSDNHGKEGLGGPLDLMERRRDSIHALLATLLLSQGTPMLLAGDEHGHSQHGNNNAYCQDNALTWLDWQQANRGLTTFTAALIRLRQQIPALTGNSWWEEGDGNVRWLNKNAQPLSADEWQNGPKLMQILLSDRFLIAINATLEVTDIVLPEGEWRAVPPFAGEDNPVITAVWQGPAHGLCVFQRG
;
A
#
# COMPACT_ATOMS: atom_id res chain seq x y z
N GLU A 1 9.76 6.75 -10.17
CA GLU A 1 8.79 5.64 -10.01
C GLU A 1 7.47 6.17 -9.47
N PRO A 2 6.47 6.41 -10.32
CA PRO A 2 5.28 7.18 -9.94
C PRO A 2 4.50 6.61 -8.76
N LEU A 3 4.33 5.28 -8.68
CA LEU A 3 3.62 4.65 -7.56
C LEU A 3 4.42 4.69 -6.25
N ARG A 4 5.75 4.53 -6.30
CA ARG A 4 6.62 4.49 -5.11
C ARG A 4 6.43 5.72 -4.23
N GLU A 5 6.57 6.90 -4.83
CA GLU A 5 6.46 8.16 -4.11
C GLU A 5 5.02 8.43 -3.68
N ALA A 6 4.05 8.19 -4.57
CA ALA A 6 2.65 8.44 -4.28
C ALA A 6 2.10 7.55 -3.17
N ALA A 7 2.35 6.24 -3.20
CA ALA A 7 1.88 5.32 -2.17
C ALA A 7 2.49 5.68 -0.81
N ARG A 8 3.81 5.95 -0.76
CA ARG A 8 4.46 6.43 0.46
C ARG A 8 3.84 7.74 0.93
N ARG A 9 3.69 8.73 0.06
CA ARG A 9 3.10 10.05 0.39
C ARG A 9 1.64 10.00 0.82
N CYS A 10 0.87 9.03 0.32
CA CYS A 10 -0.52 8.82 0.70
C CYS A 10 -0.63 8.29 2.13
N TRP A 11 0.17 7.27 2.48
CA TRP A 11 0.04 6.55 3.75
C TRP A 11 0.92 7.09 4.88
N LEU A 12 2.08 7.65 4.54
CA LEU A 12 3.10 8.08 5.51
C LEU A 12 3.01 9.59 5.77
N PRO A 13 3.61 10.54 5.02
CA PRO A 13 3.44 11.96 5.33
C PRO A 13 2.04 12.51 5.02
N ARG A 14 1.15 11.72 4.36
CA ARG A 14 -0.26 12.04 4.08
C ARG A 14 -0.47 13.33 3.29
N ASN A 15 0.39 13.59 2.30
CA ASN A 15 0.42 14.83 1.53
C ASN A 15 0.20 14.62 0.02
N LEU A 16 -0.65 13.65 -0.35
CA LEU A 16 -1.02 13.33 -1.73
C LEU A 16 -2.52 13.51 -1.94
N THR A 17 -2.97 14.01 -3.09
CA THR A 17 -4.41 14.12 -3.37
C THR A 17 -5.04 12.74 -3.65
N THR A 18 -6.37 12.67 -3.56
CA THR A 18 -7.10 11.43 -3.86
C THR A 18 -6.98 11.08 -5.35
N GLY A 19 -7.02 12.09 -6.22
CA GLY A 19 -6.86 11.93 -7.67
C GLY A 19 -5.47 11.43 -8.06
N GLU A 20 -4.42 11.98 -7.45
CA GLU A 20 -3.05 11.48 -7.65
C GLU A 20 -2.93 10.02 -7.23
N PHE A 21 -3.45 9.64 -6.06
CA PHE A 21 -3.42 8.25 -5.60
C PHE A 21 -4.13 7.32 -6.58
N ALA A 22 -5.37 7.65 -6.98
CA ALA A 22 -6.15 6.83 -7.90
C ALA A 22 -5.49 6.68 -9.27
N CYS A 23 -4.87 7.75 -9.79
CA CYS A 23 -4.12 7.70 -11.04
C CYS A 23 -2.95 6.70 -10.95
N ARG A 24 -2.20 6.71 -9.84
CA ARG A 24 -1.11 5.74 -9.63
C ARG A 24 -1.62 4.32 -9.41
N PHE A 25 -2.72 4.17 -8.69
CA PHE A 25 -3.39 2.88 -8.50
C PHE A 25 -3.87 2.28 -9.84
N ALA A 26 -4.31 3.11 -10.78
CA ALA A 26 -4.73 2.74 -12.14
C ALA A 26 -3.55 2.70 -13.14
N ALA A 27 -2.45 2.04 -12.75
CA ALA A 27 -1.25 1.81 -13.56
C ALA A 27 -0.61 3.08 -14.14
N SER A 28 -0.79 4.24 -13.49
CA SER A 28 -0.22 5.53 -13.94
C SER A 28 -0.51 5.79 -15.41
N SER A 29 -1.79 5.71 -15.78
CA SER A 29 -2.22 5.83 -17.18
C SER A 29 -1.78 7.15 -17.83
N ASP A 30 -1.68 8.24 -17.07
CA ASP A 30 -1.09 9.52 -17.48
C ASP A 30 0.36 9.42 -17.98
N VAL A 31 1.10 8.41 -17.52
CA VAL A 31 2.51 8.15 -17.91
C VAL A 31 2.61 7.07 -18.97
N PHE A 32 1.80 5.99 -18.88
CA PHE A 32 2.01 4.78 -19.67
C PHE A 32 0.93 4.50 -20.73
N LYS A 33 -0.25 5.15 -20.69
CA LYS A 33 -1.36 4.91 -21.65
C LYS A 33 -1.10 5.66 -22.97
N HIS A 34 -0.05 5.27 -23.67
CA HIS A 34 0.32 5.79 -24.98
C HIS A 34 1.06 4.71 -25.79
N ASN A 35 1.26 4.93 -27.09
CA ASN A 35 2.05 4.07 -27.99
C ASN A 35 1.67 2.57 -27.96
N GLY A 36 0.39 2.26 -27.72
CA GLY A 36 -0.10 0.87 -27.67
C GLY A 36 0.39 0.05 -26.47
N ARG A 37 0.98 0.67 -25.44
CA ARG A 37 1.37 -0.01 -24.20
C ARG A 37 0.15 -0.46 -23.41
N THR A 38 0.28 -1.57 -22.69
CA THR A 38 -0.72 -2.07 -21.73
C THR A 38 -0.37 -1.61 -20.30
N PRO A 39 -1.30 -1.70 -19.33
CA PRO A 39 -1.01 -1.40 -17.93
C PRO A 39 0.21 -2.14 -17.36
N GLY A 40 0.50 -3.35 -17.83
CA GLY A 40 1.67 -4.14 -17.44
C GLY A 40 3.03 -3.47 -17.72
N ALA A 41 3.08 -2.40 -18.53
CA ALA A 41 4.27 -1.58 -18.72
C ALA A 41 4.62 -0.74 -17.48
N SER A 42 3.66 -0.50 -16.57
CA SER A 42 3.90 0.13 -15.27
C SER A 42 4.42 -0.92 -14.29
N VAL A 43 5.73 -0.95 -14.06
CA VAL A 43 6.33 -1.73 -12.97
C VAL A 43 6.15 -0.95 -11.69
N ASN A 44 5.23 -1.42 -10.87
CA ASN A 44 4.82 -0.80 -9.63
C ASN A 44 5.71 -1.31 -8.49
N LEU A 45 6.31 -0.41 -7.72
CA LEU A 45 7.11 -0.78 -6.55
C LEU A 45 6.95 0.23 -5.43
N LEU A 46 7.15 -0.21 -4.19
CA LEU A 46 7.23 0.67 -3.02
C LEU A 46 8.67 0.89 -2.57
N THR A 47 9.51 -0.11 -2.78
CA THR A 47 10.84 -0.30 -2.23
C THR A 47 11.66 -1.04 -3.29
N ALA A 48 12.96 -0.84 -3.24
CA ALA A 48 13.94 -1.48 -4.10
C ALA A 48 15.22 -1.67 -3.27
N HIS A 49 16.29 -2.15 -3.92
CA HIS A 49 17.60 -2.26 -3.26
C HIS A 49 18.15 -0.89 -2.84
N ASP A 50 17.76 0.17 -3.54
CA ASP A 50 18.11 1.56 -3.33
C ASP A 50 16.98 2.32 -2.58
N GLY A 51 17.34 2.87 -1.43
CA GLY A 51 16.44 3.47 -0.45
C GLY A 51 16.12 2.52 0.72
N PHE A 52 15.17 2.92 1.56
CA PHE A 52 14.69 2.09 2.66
C PHE A 52 13.96 0.84 2.19
N THR A 53 14.10 -0.23 2.97
CA THR A 53 13.16 -1.37 3.05
C THR A 53 11.77 -0.90 3.48
N LEU A 54 10.74 -1.73 3.33
CA LEU A 54 9.38 -1.35 3.71
C LEU A 54 9.27 -1.12 5.22
N ARG A 55 9.93 -1.96 6.02
CA ARG A 55 9.96 -1.80 7.48
C ARG A 55 10.66 -0.50 7.88
N ASP A 56 11.75 -0.15 7.20
CA ASP A 56 12.49 1.06 7.54
C ASP A 56 11.72 2.33 7.15
N CYS A 57 10.91 2.28 6.08
CA CYS A 57 9.99 3.38 5.73
C CYS A 57 9.03 3.78 6.86
N VAL A 58 8.68 2.86 7.76
CA VAL A 58 7.79 3.13 8.90
C VAL A 58 8.55 3.28 10.23
N CYS A 59 9.87 3.14 10.22
CA CYS A 59 10.70 3.16 11.44
C CYS A 59 11.70 4.33 11.49
N PHE A 60 12.02 4.94 10.36
CA PHE A 60 13.08 5.95 10.26
C PHE A 60 12.65 7.17 9.44
N ASN A 61 12.88 8.36 9.97
CA ASN A 61 12.73 9.61 9.24
C ASN A 61 14.05 10.05 8.60
N GLN A 62 15.18 9.66 9.21
CA GLN A 62 16.52 9.98 8.71
C GLN A 62 17.22 8.71 8.25
N LYS A 63 18.11 8.85 7.27
CA LYS A 63 19.03 7.78 6.88
C LYS A 63 20.15 7.66 7.91
N HIS A 64 20.57 6.43 8.16
CA HIS A 64 21.65 6.02 9.06
C HIS A 64 22.66 5.19 8.25
N ASN A 65 23.34 5.87 7.33
CA ASN A 65 24.31 5.28 6.40
C ASN A 65 25.75 5.35 6.94
N GLU A 66 25.95 5.61 8.24
CA GLU A 66 27.28 5.79 8.85
C GLU A 66 28.21 4.60 8.60
N ALA A 67 27.64 3.39 8.55
CA ALA A 67 28.36 2.16 8.26
C ALA A 67 29.05 2.16 6.87
N ASN A 68 28.60 3.02 5.94
CA ASN A 68 29.18 3.13 4.60
C ASN A 68 30.50 3.91 4.59
N GLY A 69 30.85 4.62 5.67
CA GLY A 69 32.10 5.36 5.79
C GLY A 69 32.11 6.74 5.11
N GLU A 70 30.96 7.23 4.65
CA GLU A 70 30.83 8.53 3.96
C GLU A 70 30.20 9.62 4.83
N GLU A 71 30.24 9.46 6.16
CA GLU A 71 29.67 10.39 7.15
C GLU A 71 28.19 10.72 6.86
N ASN A 72 27.42 9.69 6.47
CA ASN A 72 26.00 9.78 6.14
C ASN A 72 25.67 10.75 4.98
N ARG A 73 26.65 11.10 4.13
CA ARG A 73 26.41 11.97 2.96
C ARG A 73 25.75 11.24 1.80
N ASP A 74 25.98 9.95 1.66
CA ASP A 74 25.51 9.10 0.57
C ASP A 74 24.03 8.71 0.72
N GLY A 75 23.38 8.29 -0.37
CA GLY A 75 21.96 7.94 -0.39
C GLY A 75 20.99 9.13 -0.49
N THR A 76 19.73 8.84 -0.84
CA THR A 76 18.69 9.88 -0.99
C THR A 76 18.31 10.50 0.35
N ASN A 77 17.98 11.80 0.34
CA ASN A 77 17.43 12.51 1.50
C ASN A 77 15.89 12.60 1.48
N SER A 78 15.26 12.23 0.36
CA SER A 78 13.81 12.28 0.16
C SER A 78 13.24 10.87 0.19
N ASN A 79 13.04 10.33 1.39
CA ASN A 79 12.57 8.94 1.58
C ASN A 79 11.05 8.79 1.61
N TYR A 80 10.33 9.89 1.89
CA TYR A 80 8.89 9.91 2.14
C TYR A 80 8.46 8.87 3.20
N SER A 81 9.27 8.75 4.25
CA SER A 81 9.05 7.85 5.38
C SER A 81 8.37 8.57 6.54
N ASP A 82 7.87 7.79 7.51
CA ASP A 82 7.35 8.29 8.78
C ASP A 82 7.74 7.29 9.87
N ASN A 83 8.50 7.69 10.89
CA ASN A 83 8.89 6.81 12.00
C ASN A 83 7.77 6.56 13.03
N HIS A 84 6.57 7.10 12.79
CA HIS A 84 5.40 7.01 13.67
C HIS A 84 5.59 7.61 15.07
N GLY A 85 6.60 8.47 15.26
CA GLY A 85 6.86 9.22 16.50
C GLY A 85 8.14 8.81 17.24
N LYS A 86 8.82 7.73 16.85
CA LYS A 86 10.09 7.31 17.46
C LYS A 86 11.04 6.80 16.39
N GLU A 87 12.25 7.36 16.30
CA GLU A 87 13.27 6.87 15.38
C GLU A 87 13.76 5.46 15.79
N GLY A 88 13.92 4.57 14.82
CA GLY A 88 14.46 3.24 15.03
C GLY A 88 13.43 2.12 15.11
N LEU A 89 13.95 0.89 15.13
CA LEU A 89 13.16 -0.32 15.30
C LEU A 89 12.63 -0.46 16.74
N GLY A 90 11.49 -1.15 16.88
CA GLY A 90 10.88 -1.47 18.17
C GLY A 90 10.25 -0.26 18.87
N GLY A 91 9.63 -0.51 20.02
CA GLY A 91 8.93 0.50 20.81
C GLY A 91 7.72 -0.08 21.54
N PRO A 92 6.85 0.79 22.08
CA PRO A 92 5.64 0.34 22.75
C PRO A 92 4.66 -0.32 21.77
N LEU A 93 3.73 -1.11 22.30
CA LEU A 93 2.82 -1.93 21.48
C LEU A 93 1.98 -1.10 20.51
N ASP A 94 1.49 0.06 20.95
CA ASP A 94 0.70 0.99 20.13
C ASP A 94 1.51 1.53 18.93
N LEU A 95 2.80 1.79 19.09
CA LEU A 95 3.69 2.19 18.00
C LEU A 95 3.85 1.05 16.99
N MET A 96 4.06 -0.17 17.49
CA MET A 96 4.22 -1.35 16.63
C MET A 96 2.95 -1.66 15.84
N GLU A 97 1.78 -1.51 16.44
CA GLU A 97 0.49 -1.71 15.78
C GLU A 97 0.26 -0.66 14.68
N ARG A 98 0.50 0.62 14.96
CA ARG A 98 0.37 1.67 13.93
C ARG A 98 1.31 1.45 12.75
N ARG A 99 2.56 1.04 13.00
CA ARG A 99 3.52 0.69 11.93
C ARG A 99 3.07 -0.53 11.14
N ARG A 100 2.54 -1.55 11.80
CA ARG A 100 1.98 -2.75 11.15
C ARG A 100 0.83 -2.37 10.21
N ASP A 101 -0.07 -1.49 10.65
CA ASP A 101 -1.21 -1.07 9.85
C ASP A 101 -0.76 -0.31 8.59
N SER A 102 0.24 0.58 8.69
CA SER A 102 0.85 1.22 7.52
C SER A 102 1.58 0.25 6.59
N ILE A 103 2.29 -0.75 7.12
CA ILE A 103 2.91 -1.82 6.32
C ILE A 103 1.85 -2.59 5.54
N HIS A 104 0.76 -3.00 6.21
CA HIS A 104 -0.35 -3.70 5.56
C HIS A 104 -1.00 -2.83 4.48
N ALA A 105 -1.20 -1.54 4.76
CA ALA A 105 -1.80 -0.61 3.82
C ALA A 105 -0.93 -0.40 2.56
N LEU A 106 0.38 -0.26 2.76
CA LEU A 106 1.36 -0.16 1.69
C LEU A 106 1.40 -1.45 0.86
N LEU A 107 1.55 -2.62 1.48
CA LEU A 107 1.56 -3.91 0.76
C LEU A 107 0.29 -4.14 -0.05
N ALA A 108 -0.88 -3.86 0.53
CA ALA A 108 -2.14 -3.97 -0.19
C ALA A 108 -2.23 -2.97 -1.34
N THR A 109 -1.74 -1.73 -1.17
CA THR A 109 -1.65 -0.76 -2.27
C THR A 109 -0.79 -1.31 -3.42
N LEU A 110 0.40 -1.84 -3.13
CA LEU A 110 1.29 -2.43 -4.15
C LEU A 110 0.62 -3.60 -4.87
N LEU A 111 0.14 -4.57 -4.11
CA LEU A 111 -0.34 -5.85 -4.64
C LEU A 111 -1.74 -5.78 -5.23
N LEU A 112 -2.51 -4.72 -4.96
CA LEU A 112 -3.86 -4.54 -5.50
C LEU A 112 -3.97 -3.38 -6.50
N SER A 113 -2.90 -2.63 -6.78
CA SER A 113 -2.87 -1.65 -7.88
C SER A 113 -2.79 -2.32 -9.26
N GLN A 114 -3.37 -1.71 -10.28
CA GLN A 114 -3.21 -2.14 -11.67
C GLN A 114 -1.75 -1.95 -12.13
N GLY A 115 -1.23 -2.88 -12.93
CA GLY A 115 0.16 -2.88 -13.41
C GLY A 115 0.91 -4.15 -13.01
N THR A 116 2.24 -4.11 -13.08
CA THR A 116 3.11 -5.23 -12.71
C THR A 116 3.72 -4.96 -11.33
N PRO A 117 3.27 -5.60 -10.24
CA PRO A 117 3.83 -5.36 -8.91
C PRO A 117 5.22 -6.01 -8.78
N MET A 118 6.17 -5.26 -8.24
CA MET A 118 7.50 -5.71 -7.85
C MET A 118 7.63 -5.61 -6.33
N LEU A 119 7.82 -6.76 -5.69
CA LEU A 119 8.04 -6.88 -4.25
C LEU A 119 9.54 -7.02 -3.99
N LEU A 120 10.10 -6.20 -3.10
CA LEU A 120 11.48 -6.36 -2.63
C LEU A 120 11.56 -7.57 -1.69
N ALA A 121 12.46 -8.50 -1.98
CA ALA A 121 12.70 -9.64 -1.11
C ALA A 121 13.09 -9.16 0.30
N GLY A 122 12.38 -9.63 1.31
CA GLY A 122 12.55 -9.18 2.69
C GLY A 122 11.34 -8.45 3.24
N ASP A 123 10.63 -7.71 2.40
CA ASP A 123 9.50 -6.89 2.85
C ASP A 123 8.31 -7.75 3.31
N GLU A 124 8.16 -8.96 2.78
CA GLU A 124 7.13 -9.92 3.19
C GLU A 124 7.31 -10.46 4.60
N HIS A 125 8.47 -10.27 5.23
CA HIS A 125 8.74 -10.78 6.58
C HIS A 125 9.38 -9.75 7.52
N GLY A 126 9.45 -8.49 7.09
CA GLY A 126 9.91 -7.38 7.91
C GLY A 126 11.44 -7.27 7.99
N HIS A 127 12.13 -7.54 6.89
CA HIS A 127 13.56 -7.23 6.75
C HIS A 127 13.81 -5.73 7.00
N SER A 128 14.97 -5.42 7.56
CA SER A 128 15.40 -4.06 7.89
C SER A 128 16.89 -3.96 7.66
N GLN A 129 17.31 -2.83 7.11
CA GLN A 129 18.70 -2.40 7.01
C GLN A 129 19.03 -1.38 8.11
N HIS A 130 18.28 -1.38 9.21
CA HIS A 130 18.48 -0.54 10.39
C HIS A 130 18.58 0.96 10.09
N GLY A 131 17.84 1.43 9.08
CA GLY A 131 17.86 2.83 8.67
C GLY A 131 18.97 3.17 7.69
N ASN A 132 19.80 2.22 7.27
CA ASN A 132 20.64 2.42 6.10
C ASN A 132 19.74 2.38 4.84
N ASN A 133 19.78 3.44 4.04
CA ASN A 133 18.98 3.56 2.82
C ASN A 133 19.81 3.44 1.54
N ASN A 134 21.08 3.08 1.68
CA ASN A 134 22.05 2.96 0.60
C ASN A 134 23.08 1.90 0.94
N ALA A 135 22.64 0.68 1.28
CA ALA A 135 23.50 -0.38 1.80
C ALA A 135 24.35 -1.08 0.71
N TYR A 136 24.79 -0.33 -0.32
CA TYR A 136 25.44 -0.86 -1.52
C TYR A 136 26.78 -1.55 -1.26
N CYS A 137 27.50 -1.11 -0.23
CA CYS A 137 28.82 -1.63 0.16
C CYS A 137 28.76 -2.57 1.37
N GLN A 138 27.57 -2.98 1.78
CA GLN A 138 27.34 -3.76 3.00
C GLN A 138 27.05 -5.22 2.65
N ASP A 139 28.09 -6.05 2.60
CA ASP A 139 27.95 -7.51 2.51
C ASP A 139 28.07 -8.15 3.90
N ASN A 140 27.01 -7.99 4.71
CA ASN A 140 26.97 -8.46 6.09
C ASN A 140 25.52 -8.57 6.60
N ALA A 141 25.35 -8.86 7.89
CA ALA A 141 24.06 -9.04 8.54
C ALA A 141 23.09 -7.85 8.42
N LEU A 142 23.58 -6.65 8.05
CA LEU A 142 22.72 -5.50 7.76
C LEU A 142 21.84 -5.73 6.52
N THR A 143 22.32 -6.47 5.53
CA THR A 143 21.65 -6.67 4.23
C THR A 143 21.18 -8.09 3.99
N TRP A 144 21.78 -9.08 4.68
CA TRP A 144 21.34 -10.47 4.55
C TRP A 144 19.93 -10.68 5.11
N LEU A 145 19.13 -11.51 4.44
CA LEU A 145 17.80 -11.85 4.92
C LEU A 145 17.88 -12.75 6.15
N ASP A 146 17.42 -12.24 7.29
CA ASP A 146 17.32 -12.99 8.53
C ASP A 146 16.03 -13.83 8.56
N TRP A 147 16.16 -15.10 8.17
CA TRP A 147 15.06 -16.07 8.19
C TRP A 147 14.65 -16.50 9.61
N GLN A 148 15.53 -16.36 10.61
CA GLN A 148 15.23 -16.79 11.98
C GLN A 148 14.27 -15.80 12.66
N GLN A 149 14.41 -14.52 12.36
CA GLN A 149 13.56 -13.44 12.89
C GLN A 149 12.42 -13.04 11.94
N ALA A 150 12.18 -13.83 10.89
CA ALA A 150 11.15 -13.59 9.90
C ALA A 150 9.73 -13.55 10.52
N ASN A 151 8.99 -12.46 10.26
CA ASN A 151 7.59 -12.37 10.68
C ASN A 151 6.68 -13.22 9.78
N ARG A 152 6.39 -14.45 10.23
CA ARG A 152 5.52 -15.40 9.53
C ARG A 152 4.10 -14.87 9.29
N GLY A 153 3.58 -14.04 10.19
CA GLY A 153 2.26 -13.42 10.04
C GLY A 153 2.22 -12.47 8.85
N LEU A 154 3.24 -11.62 8.70
CA LEU A 154 3.38 -10.74 7.55
C LEU A 154 3.59 -11.51 6.25
N THR A 155 4.31 -12.63 6.29
CA THR A 155 4.52 -13.48 5.11
C THR A 155 3.19 -14.09 4.66
N THR A 156 2.39 -14.56 5.61
CA THR A 156 1.05 -15.10 5.36
C THR A 156 0.13 -14.01 4.80
N PHE A 157 0.16 -12.81 5.39
CA PHE A 157 -0.60 -11.65 4.91
C PHE A 157 -0.23 -11.29 3.46
N THR A 158 1.06 -11.21 3.15
CA THR A 158 1.58 -10.89 1.81
C THR A 158 1.19 -11.95 0.79
N ALA A 159 1.34 -13.24 1.15
CA ALA A 159 0.95 -14.34 0.29
C ALA A 159 -0.56 -14.35 -0.01
N ALA A 160 -1.40 -14.04 0.98
CA ALA A 160 -2.85 -13.93 0.80
C ALA A 160 -3.21 -12.76 -0.12
N LEU A 161 -2.54 -11.61 -0.03
CA LEU A 161 -2.73 -10.49 -0.97
C LEU A 161 -2.38 -10.87 -2.41
N ILE A 162 -1.28 -11.62 -2.62
CA ILE A 162 -0.90 -12.11 -3.95
C ILE A 162 -1.97 -13.04 -4.51
N ARG A 163 -2.50 -13.96 -3.70
CA ARG A 163 -3.61 -14.85 -4.10
C ARG A 163 -4.88 -14.07 -4.41
N LEU A 164 -5.22 -13.10 -3.58
CA LEU A 164 -6.37 -12.23 -3.78
C LEU A 164 -6.26 -11.47 -5.12
N ARG A 165 -5.08 -10.89 -5.43
CA ARG A 165 -4.82 -10.23 -6.71
C ARG A 165 -5.18 -11.14 -7.90
N GLN A 166 -4.78 -12.41 -7.85
CA GLN A 166 -5.01 -13.38 -8.92
C GLN A 166 -6.50 -13.68 -9.15
N GLN A 167 -7.37 -13.38 -8.19
CA GLN A 167 -8.81 -13.58 -8.28
C GLN A 167 -9.56 -12.37 -8.83
N ILE A 168 -8.91 -11.20 -8.97
CA ILE A 168 -9.55 -9.95 -9.38
C ILE A 168 -9.33 -9.73 -10.88
N PRO A 169 -10.37 -9.86 -11.74
CA PRO A 169 -10.23 -9.71 -13.20
C PRO A 169 -9.66 -8.36 -13.64
N ALA A 170 -10.07 -7.26 -12.98
CA ALA A 170 -9.59 -5.91 -13.28
C ALA A 170 -8.06 -5.76 -13.12
N LEU A 171 -7.41 -6.61 -12.31
CA LEU A 171 -5.97 -6.58 -12.07
C LEU A 171 -5.19 -7.59 -12.93
N THR A 172 -5.85 -8.64 -13.42
CA THR A 172 -5.23 -9.71 -14.19
C THR A 172 -5.46 -9.60 -15.70
N GLY A 173 -6.49 -8.85 -16.12
CA GLY A 173 -6.85 -8.69 -17.53
C GLY A 173 -5.85 -7.91 -18.39
N ASN A 174 -4.92 -7.16 -17.78
CA ASN A 174 -3.90 -6.35 -18.47
C ASN A 174 -4.45 -5.42 -19.58
N SER A 175 -5.64 -4.88 -19.36
CA SER A 175 -6.30 -3.90 -20.23
C SER A 175 -6.54 -2.63 -19.45
N TRP A 176 -6.43 -1.47 -20.11
CA TRP A 176 -6.76 -0.19 -19.48
C TRP A 176 -8.21 -0.18 -19.04
N TRP A 177 -8.46 0.42 -17.88
CA TRP A 177 -9.82 0.69 -17.42
C TRP A 177 -10.35 1.91 -18.16
N GLU A 178 -11.56 1.78 -18.69
CA GLU A 178 -12.32 2.85 -19.31
C GLU A 178 -13.56 3.17 -18.46
N GLU A 179 -14.07 4.39 -18.58
CA GLU A 179 -15.23 4.80 -17.82
C GLU A 179 -16.46 3.94 -18.18
N GLY A 180 -17.09 3.33 -17.18
CA GLY A 180 -18.30 2.53 -17.35
C GLY A 180 -18.09 1.09 -17.85
N ASP A 181 -16.85 0.62 -17.97
CA ASP A 181 -16.55 -0.75 -18.44
C ASP A 181 -16.70 -1.85 -17.36
N GLY A 182 -17.04 -1.47 -16.12
CA GLY A 182 -17.21 -2.36 -14.98
C GLY A 182 -15.91 -2.79 -14.29
N ASN A 183 -14.74 -2.35 -14.76
CA ASN A 183 -13.47 -2.71 -14.14
C ASN A 183 -13.23 -1.97 -12.82
N VAL A 184 -13.57 -0.69 -12.74
CA VAL A 184 -13.38 0.11 -11.53
C VAL A 184 -14.51 1.13 -11.32
N ARG A 185 -14.92 1.31 -10.06
CA ARG A 185 -15.71 2.45 -9.60
C ARG A 185 -15.05 3.07 -8.38
N TRP A 186 -14.94 4.40 -8.38
CA TRP A 186 -14.34 5.18 -7.30
C TRP A 186 -15.42 5.87 -6.50
N LEU A 187 -15.57 5.49 -5.24
CA LEU A 187 -16.65 5.96 -4.37
C LEU A 187 -16.10 6.71 -3.16
N ASN A 188 -16.86 7.66 -2.65
CA ASN A 188 -16.59 8.32 -1.38
C ASN A 188 -17.05 7.47 -0.19
N LYS A 189 -16.96 8.02 1.03
CA LYS A 189 -17.36 7.33 2.26
C LYS A 189 -18.85 6.97 2.35
N ASN A 190 -19.70 7.55 1.49
CA ASN A 190 -21.15 7.33 1.47
C ASN A 190 -21.57 6.42 0.29
N ALA A 191 -20.63 5.68 -0.29
CA ALA A 191 -20.83 4.85 -1.48
C ALA A 191 -21.32 5.60 -2.73
N GLN A 192 -21.10 6.91 -2.81
CA GLN A 192 -21.42 7.72 -4.00
C GLN A 192 -20.17 7.97 -4.84
N PRO A 193 -20.27 8.17 -6.16
CA PRO A 193 -19.14 8.60 -6.98
C PRO A 193 -18.46 9.85 -6.41
N LEU A 194 -17.12 9.87 -6.39
CA LEU A 194 -16.36 11.03 -5.94
C LEU A 194 -16.63 12.26 -6.83
N SER A 195 -17.00 13.38 -6.21
CA SER A 195 -17.13 14.67 -6.86
C SER A 195 -15.77 15.28 -7.23
N ALA A 196 -15.77 16.28 -8.12
CA ALA A 196 -14.54 16.97 -8.55
C ALA A 196 -13.76 17.60 -7.38
N ASP A 197 -14.46 18.15 -6.38
CA ASP A 197 -13.81 18.69 -5.18
C ASP A 197 -13.23 17.58 -4.30
N GLU A 198 -13.96 16.47 -4.10
CA GLU A 198 -13.46 15.34 -3.31
C GLU A 198 -12.19 14.72 -3.92
N TRP A 199 -12.06 14.74 -5.25
CA TRP A 199 -10.84 14.30 -5.93
C TRP A 199 -9.60 15.13 -5.59
N GLN A 200 -9.77 16.44 -5.42
CA GLN A 200 -8.65 17.39 -5.22
C GLN A 200 -8.43 17.69 -3.73
N ASN A 201 -9.50 18.10 -3.05
CA ASN A 201 -9.48 18.65 -1.69
C ASN A 201 -10.16 17.73 -0.66
N GLY A 202 -10.78 16.63 -1.11
CA GLY A 202 -11.49 15.71 -0.24
C GLY A 202 -10.60 15.02 0.80
N PRO A 203 -11.23 14.50 1.88
CA PRO A 203 -10.52 13.65 2.83
C PRO A 203 -9.98 12.41 2.13
N LYS A 204 -8.92 11.82 2.68
CA LYS A 204 -8.30 10.60 2.14
C LYS A 204 -9.09 9.35 2.54
N LEU A 205 -10.37 9.37 2.17
CA LEU A 205 -11.39 8.37 2.41
C LEU A 205 -12.01 8.01 1.06
N MET A 206 -11.85 6.77 0.63
CA MET A 206 -12.43 6.32 -0.63
C MET A 206 -12.69 4.83 -0.63
N GLN A 207 -13.48 4.38 -1.59
CA GLN A 207 -13.68 2.97 -1.89
C GLN A 207 -13.35 2.71 -3.35
N ILE A 208 -12.65 1.63 -3.62
CA ILE A 208 -12.27 1.18 -4.96
C ILE A 208 -12.98 -0.13 -5.22
N LEU A 209 -14.03 -0.09 -6.04
CA LEU A 209 -14.80 -1.26 -6.42
C LEU A 209 -14.28 -1.82 -7.74
N LEU A 210 -13.66 -2.99 -7.69
CA LEU A 210 -13.04 -3.69 -8.81
C LEU A 210 -13.89 -4.84 -9.32
N SER A 211 -14.03 -4.93 -10.65
CA SER A 211 -14.79 -5.97 -11.36
C SER A 211 -16.20 -6.18 -10.80
N ASP A 212 -16.79 -5.12 -10.26
CA ASP A 212 -18.06 -5.14 -9.52
C ASP A 212 -18.16 -6.28 -8.49
N ARG A 213 -17.07 -6.73 -7.88
CA ARG A 213 -17.09 -7.86 -6.94
C ARG A 213 -16.18 -7.69 -5.74
N PHE A 214 -15.11 -6.91 -5.88
CA PHE A 214 -14.11 -6.71 -4.84
C PHE A 214 -14.07 -5.22 -4.48
N LEU A 215 -14.23 -4.90 -3.20
CA LEU A 215 -14.28 -3.52 -2.72
C LEU A 215 -13.11 -3.29 -1.76
N ILE A 216 -12.24 -2.35 -2.10
CA ILE A 216 -11.16 -1.88 -1.22
C ILE A 216 -11.67 -0.62 -0.52
N ALA A 217 -11.91 -0.66 0.78
CA ALA A 217 -12.25 0.51 1.57
C ALA A 217 -10.97 1.09 2.21
N ILE A 218 -10.74 2.39 2.02
CA ILE A 218 -9.51 3.08 2.41
C ILE A 218 -9.85 4.19 3.40
N ASN A 219 -9.19 4.16 4.55
CA ASN A 219 -9.11 5.27 5.50
C ASN A 219 -7.65 5.66 5.73
N ALA A 220 -7.15 6.59 4.92
CA ALA A 220 -5.81 7.18 5.09
C ALA A 220 -5.83 8.45 5.96
N THR A 221 -6.86 8.64 6.80
CA THR A 221 -6.94 9.73 7.78
C THR A 221 -6.41 9.29 9.15
N LEU A 222 -6.27 10.26 10.07
CA LEU A 222 -5.77 10.02 11.42
C LEU A 222 -6.86 9.55 12.40
N GLU A 223 -8.11 9.49 11.96
CA GLU A 223 -9.27 9.23 12.81
C GLU A 223 -10.00 7.98 12.35
N VAL A 224 -10.59 7.25 13.30
CA VAL A 224 -11.50 6.16 12.99
C VAL A 224 -12.74 6.75 12.35
N THR A 225 -13.14 6.24 11.18
CA THR A 225 -14.24 6.80 10.39
C THR A 225 -15.17 5.70 9.89
N ASP A 226 -16.47 5.96 9.97
CA ASP A 226 -17.47 5.08 9.36
C ASP A 226 -17.54 5.31 7.84
N ILE A 227 -17.44 4.20 7.09
CA ILE A 227 -17.58 4.16 5.64
C ILE A 227 -18.77 3.28 5.29
N VAL A 228 -19.77 3.84 4.63
CA VAL A 228 -20.95 3.11 4.13
C VAL A 228 -20.56 2.40 2.84
N LEU A 229 -20.76 1.08 2.80
CA LEU A 229 -20.45 0.26 1.62
C LEU A 229 -21.60 0.37 0.59
N PRO A 230 -21.31 0.21 -0.72
CA PRO A 230 -22.34 0.20 -1.75
C PRO A 230 -23.31 -0.97 -1.56
N GLU A 231 -24.47 -0.89 -2.21
CA GLU A 231 -25.49 -1.94 -2.15
C GLU A 231 -24.90 -3.33 -2.47
N GLY A 232 -25.21 -4.30 -1.60
CA GLY A 232 -24.77 -5.68 -1.69
C GLY A 232 -24.41 -6.30 -0.33
N GLU A 233 -24.25 -7.61 -0.32
CA GLU A 233 -23.78 -8.35 0.86
C GLU A 233 -22.25 -8.46 0.84
N TRP A 234 -21.58 -7.51 1.48
CA TRP A 234 -20.12 -7.45 1.52
C TRP A 234 -19.54 -8.20 2.71
N ARG A 235 -18.54 -9.05 2.46
CA ARG A 235 -17.80 -9.79 3.49
C ARG A 235 -16.32 -9.48 3.38
N ALA A 236 -15.67 -9.12 4.48
CA ALA A 236 -14.22 -8.95 4.48
C ALA A 236 -13.54 -10.28 4.14
N VAL A 237 -12.50 -10.24 3.31
CA VAL A 237 -11.79 -11.43 2.81
C VAL A 237 -10.37 -11.52 3.37
N PRO A 238 -9.71 -12.70 3.32
CA PRO A 238 -8.30 -12.81 3.63
C PRO A 238 -7.43 -11.83 2.84
N PRO A 239 -6.39 -11.24 3.45
CA PRO A 239 -5.95 -11.46 4.85
C PRO A 239 -6.62 -10.58 5.91
N PHE A 240 -7.65 -9.81 5.57
CA PHE A 240 -8.31 -8.87 6.49
C PHE A 240 -9.33 -9.55 7.42
N ALA A 241 -9.83 -10.72 7.03
CA ALA A 241 -10.64 -11.63 7.83
C ALA A 241 -10.35 -13.09 7.47
N GLY A 242 -10.99 -14.05 8.16
CA GLY A 242 -10.92 -15.48 7.81
C GLY A 242 -11.64 -15.80 6.49
N GLU A 243 -11.32 -16.94 5.87
CA GLU A 243 -11.86 -17.38 4.56
C GLU A 243 -13.40 -17.43 4.54
N ASP A 244 -14.02 -18.01 5.59
CA ASP A 244 -15.47 -18.17 5.69
C ASP A 244 -16.12 -17.11 6.58
N ASN A 245 -15.75 -15.84 6.41
CA ASN A 245 -16.27 -14.75 7.24
C ASN A 245 -17.81 -14.62 7.10
N PRO A 246 -18.59 -14.93 8.16
CA PRO A 246 -20.05 -14.89 8.10
C PRO A 246 -20.60 -13.46 8.21
N VAL A 247 -19.76 -12.47 8.53
CA VAL A 247 -20.18 -11.10 8.82
C VAL A 247 -20.43 -10.32 7.53
N ILE A 248 -21.69 -9.92 7.33
CA ILE A 248 -22.07 -8.95 6.30
C ILE A 248 -21.82 -7.55 6.84
N THR A 249 -21.09 -6.73 6.10
CA THR A 249 -20.74 -5.35 6.45
C THR A 249 -21.52 -4.38 5.57
N ALA A 250 -22.40 -3.59 6.17
CA ALA A 250 -23.05 -2.45 5.49
C ALA A 250 -22.30 -1.14 5.76
N VAL A 251 -21.71 -1.01 6.96
CA VAL A 251 -20.88 0.11 7.36
C VAL A 251 -19.60 -0.45 7.96
N TRP A 252 -18.45 -0.06 7.40
CA TRP A 252 -17.14 -0.42 7.93
C TRP A 252 -16.62 0.69 8.81
N GLN A 253 -16.33 0.36 10.07
CA GLN A 253 -15.61 1.24 10.99
C GLN A 253 -14.12 1.19 10.67
N GLY A 254 -13.68 2.07 9.76
CA GLY A 254 -12.32 2.08 9.24
C GLY A 254 -11.33 2.61 10.27
N PRO A 255 -10.34 1.81 10.73
CA PRO A 255 -9.29 2.31 11.60
C PRO A 255 -8.53 3.47 10.95
N ALA A 256 -7.96 4.36 11.78
CA ALA A 256 -7.04 5.37 11.28
C ALA A 256 -5.89 4.69 10.54
N HIS A 257 -5.57 5.16 9.32
CA HIS A 257 -4.57 4.55 8.43
C HIS A 257 -4.86 3.09 8.04
N GLY A 258 -6.13 2.68 8.11
CA GLY A 258 -6.56 1.34 7.78
C GLY A 258 -7.03 1.21 6.34
N LEU A 259 -6.95 -0.01 5.83
CA LEU A 259 -7.76 -0.45 4.70
C LEU A 259 -8.25 -1.87 4.93
N CYS A 260 -9.36 -2.20 4.27
CA CYS A 260 -9.92 -3.54 4.28
C CYS A 260 -10.44 -3.88 2.88
N VAL A 261 -10.35 -5.15 2.50
CA VAL A 261 -10.92 -5.64 1.24
C VAL A 261 -12.12 -6.52 1.55
N PHE A 262 -13.21 -6.24 0.83
CA PHE A 262 -14.45 -6.98 0.89
C PHE A 262 -14.73 -7.63 -0.46
N GLN A 263 -15.47 -8.73 -0.43
CA GLN A 263 -16.02 -9.36 -1.61
C GLN A 263 -17.53 -9.53 -1.42
N ARG A 264 -18.29 -9.29 -2.49
CA ARG A 264 -19.72 -9.64 -2.51
C ARG A 264 -19.94 -11.02 -3.11
N GLY A 265 -20.90 -11.73 -2.53
CA GLY A 265 -21.42 -13.01 -3.02
C GLY A 265 -22.08 -12.91 -4.39
#